data_AF-A0A8S2F8T5-F1
#
_entry.id   AF-A0A8S2F8T5-F1
#
_cell.length_a   1.000
_cell.length_b   1.000
_cell.length_c   1.000
_cell.angle_alpha   90.00
_cell.angle_beta   90.00
_cell.angle_gamma   90.00
#
_symmetry.space_group_name_H-M   'P 1'
#
loop_
_entity.id
_entity.type
_entity.pdbx_description
1 polymer ?
#
loop_
_entity_poly.entity_id
_entity_poly.type
_entity_poly.pdbx_seq_one_letter_code
_entity_poly.pdbx_strand_id
1 'polypeptide(L)'
;HPQLQQLWLQAHYNEAEKLRGRPLGAVGKYRVRRKFPLPRTIWDGEETSYCFKEKSRNTLRDWYTHNSYPSPREKRELADATGLTTTQVSNWFKNRRQRDRAAEATDSAFNDIW
;
A
#
# COMPACT_ATOMS: atom_id res chain seq x y z
N HIS A 1 -7.04 3.43 18.11
CA HIS A 1 -6.22 3.47 19.34
C HIS A 1 -4.75 3.80 19.02
N PRO A 2 -4.42 5.06 18.65
CA PRO A 2 -3.10 5.39 18.11
C PRO A 2 -1.93 5.11 19.08
N GLN A 3 -2.09 5.45 20.35
CA GLN A 3 -1.05 5.26 21.37
C GLN A 3 -0.73 3.77 21.60
N LEU A 4 -1.75 2.91 21.67
CA LEU A 4 -1.56 1.46 21.86
C LEU A 4 -0.90 0.81 20.64
N GLN A 5 -1.26 1.25 19.43
CA GLN A 5 -0.63 0.80 18.19
C GLN A 5 0.85 1.19 18.15
N GLN A 6 1.19 2.40 18.59
CA GLN A 6 2.57 2.85 18.68
C GLN A 6 3.38 2.01 19.68
N LEU A 7 2.82 1.75 20.87
CA LEU A 7 3.48 0.93 21.90
C LEU A 7 3.76 -0.49 21.39
N TRP A 8 2.77 -1.13 20.75
CA TRP A 8 2.93 -2.46 20.13
C TRP A 8 4.08 -2.51 19.13
N LEU A 9 4.11 -1.53 18.21
CA LEU A 9 5.15 -1.46 17.17
C LEU A 9 6.54 -1.19 17.75
N GLN A 10 6.63 -0.28 18.73
CA GLN A 10 7.90 0.04 19.39
C GLN A 10 8.47 -1.16 20.14
N ALA A 11 7.64 -1.91 20.87
CA ALA A 11 8.06 -3.10 21.58
C ALA A 11 8.70 -4.12 20.63
N HIS A 12 8.03 -4.46 19.53
CA HIS A 12 8.55 -5.43 18.57
C HIS A 12 9.76 -4.93 17.77
N TYR A 13 9.86 -3.62 17.46
CA TYR A 13 11.06 -3.07 16.86
C TYR A 13 12.26 -3.19 17.80
N ASN A 14 12.09 -2.84 19.07
CA ASN A 14 13.15 -2.91 20.07
C ASN A 14 13.65 -4.35 20.27
N GLU A 15 12.74 -5.32 20.34
CA GLU A 15 13.10 -6.75 20.42
C GLU A 15 13.89 -7.21 19.19
N ALA A 16 13.44 -6.84 17.99
CA ALA A 16 14.09 -7.22 16.75
C ALA A 16 15.44 -6.53 16.54
N GLU A 17 15.62 -5.29 17.01
CA GLU A 17 16.91 -4.59 17.01
C GLU A 17 17.91 -5.23 17.98
N LYS A 18 17.46 -5.57 19.20
CA LYS A 18 18.28 -6.29 20.17
C LYS A 18 18.78 -7.62 19.63
N LEU A 19 17.90 -8.42 19.01
CA LEU A 19 18.26 -9.71 18.42
C LEU A 19 19.24 -9.59 17.24
N ARG A 20 19.16 -8.51 16.45
CA ARG A 20 20.04 -8.31 15.29
C ARG A 20 21.34 -7.59 15.62
N GLY A 21 21.46 -7.00 16.81
CA GLY A 21 22.62 -6.20 17.23
C GLY A 21 22.83 -4.92 16.40
N ARG A 22 21.82 -4.48 15.61
CA ARG A 22 21.88 -3.26 14.80
C ARG A 22 20.50 -2.64 14.60
N PRO A 23 20.42 -1.31 14.37
CA PRO A 23 19.15 -0.64 14.11
C PRO A 23 18.40 -1.20 12.89
N LEU A 24 17.06 -1.17 12.93
CA LEU A 24 16.22 -1.60 11.82
C LEU A 24 16.03 -0.45 10.82
N GLY A 25 16.42 -0.71 9.57
CA GLY A 25 15.99 0.10 8.42
C GLY A 25 14.51 -0.12 8.07
N ALA A 26 14.01 0.65 7.09
CA ALA A 26 12.59 0.63 6.67
C ALA A 26 12.07 -0.78 6.30
N VAL A 27 12.88 -1.56 5.57
CA VAL A 27 12.55 -2.94 5.18
C VAL A 27 12.51 -3.88 6.39
N GLY A 28 13.40 -3.68 7.36
CA GLY A 28 13.39 -4.42 8.61
C GLY A 28 12.10 -4.19 9.39
N LYS A 29 11.73 -2.92 9.57
CA LYS A 29 10.46 -2.53 10.20
C LYS A 29 9.24 -3.05 9.45
N TYR A 30 9.28 -3.14 8.12
CA TYR A 30 8.23 -3.78 7.32
C TYR A 30 8.07 -5.27 7.65
N ARG A 31 9.17 -6.03 7.68
CA ARG A 31 9.14 -7.46 8.01
C ARG A 31 8.58 -7.71 9.43
N VAL A 32 8.95 -6.88 10.40
CA VAL A 32 8.43 -6.96 11.78
C VAL A 32 6.91 -6.75 11.81
N ARG A 33 6.40 -5.70 11.15
CA ARG A 33 4.94 -5.43 11.05
C ARG A 33 4.16 -6.58 10.41
N ARG A 34 4.75 -7.24 9.42
CA ARG A 34 4.16 -8.42 8.76
C ARG A 34 4.14 -9.65 9.67
N LYS A 35 5.18 -9.84 10.49
CA LYS A 35 5.28 -10.97 11.42
C LYS A 35 4.38 -10.81 12.65
N PHE A 36 4.23 -9.58 13.12
CA PHE A 36 3.47 -9.24 14.33
C PHE A 36 2.41 -8.18 14.02
N PRO A 37 1.30 -8.57 13.36
CA PRO A 37 0.22 -7.65 13.06
C PRO A 37 -0.40 -7.10 14.36
N LEU A 38 -1.07 -5.95 14.26
CA LEU A 38 -1.75 -5.36 15.40
C LEU A 38 -2.88 -6.28 15.88
N PRO A 39 -3.02 -6.53 17.20
CA PRO A 39 -4.11 -7.34 17.72
C PRO A 39 -5.47 -6.64 17.52
N ARG A 40 -6.53 -7.43 17.29
CA ARG A 40 -7.90 -6.95 17.02
C ARG A 40 -8.51 -6.06 18.12
N THR A 41 -7.93 -6.10 19.33
CA THR A 41 -8.36 -5.31 20.48
C THR A 41 -7.90 -3.85 20.41
N ILE A 42 -6.85 -3.56 19.64
CA ILE A 42 -6.30 -2.20 19.48
C ILE A 42 -6.34 -1.73 18.01
N TRP A 43 -6.94 -2.55 17.15
CA TRP A 43 -7.05 -2.35 15.72
C TRP A 43 -8.28 -3.08 15.20
N ASP A 44 -9.12 -2.41 14.42
CA ASP A 44 -10.38 -2.92 13.88
C ASP A 44 -10.23 -4.07 12.87
N GLY A 45 -8.99 -4.44 12.52
CA GLY A 45 -8.72 -5.47 11.53
C GLY A 45 -8.92 -4.99 10.09
N GLU A 46 -9.23 -3.70 9.88
CA GLU A 46 -9.10 -3.10 8.56
C GLU A 46 -7.61 -3.01 8.26
N GLU A 47 -7.11 -3.96 7.46
CA GLU A 47 -5.77 -3.93 6.92
C GLU A 47 -5.49 -2.50 6.41
N THR A 48 -4.65 -1.73 7.11
CA THR A 48 -3.86 -0.66 6.49
C THR A 48 -2.80 -1.35 5.65
N SER A 49 -3.26 -2.25 4.78
CA SER A 49 -2.56 -2.62 3.59
C SER A 49 -2.28 -1.30 2.89
N TYR A 50 -1.08 -1.17 2.38
CA TYR A 50 -0.59 0.01 1.69
C TYR A 50 -1.43 0.40 0.44
N CYS A 51 -2.58 -0.26 0.23
CA CYS A 51 -3.62 0.03 -0.73
C CYS A 51 -4.92 0.26 0.06
N PHE A 52 -5.32 1.52 0.16
CA PHE A 52 -6.59 2.14 0.60
C PHE A 52 -7.79 1.26 1.02
N LYS A 53 -8.72 1.83 1.80
CA LYS A 53 -10.03 1.21 2.10
C LYS A 53 -10.65 0.62 0.83
N GLU A 54 -11.33 -0.51 0.95
CA GLU A 54 -11.88 -1.26 -0.19
C GLU A 54 -12.75 -0.40 -1.12
N LYS A 55 -13.59 0.45 -0.55
CA LYS A 55 -14.39 1.43 -1.30
C LYS A 55 -13.54 2.33 -2.19
N SER A 56 -12.48 2.93 -1.64
CA SER A 56 -11.54 3.78 -2.37
C SER A 56 -10.82 3.01 -3.48
N ARG A 57 -10.49 1.74 -3.26
CA ARG A 57 -9.87 0.87 -4.29
C ARG A 57 -10.83 0.63 -5.45
N ASN A 58 -12.09 0.35 -5.18
CA ASN A 58 -13.08 0.10 -6.23
C ASN A 58 -13.29 1.36 -7.08
N THR A 59 -13.49 2.51 -6.45
CA THR A 59 -13.59 3.80 -7.17
C THR A 59 -12.39 4.07 -8.08
N LEU A 60 -11.16 3.83 -7.60
CA LEU A 60 -9.96 4.03 -8.42
C LEU A 60 -9.85 3.02 -9.58
N ARG A 61 -10.25 1.75 -9.36
CA ARG A 61 -10.24 0.71 -10.41
C ARG A 61 -11.27 1.02 -11.49
N ASP A 62 -12.48 1.36 -11.10
CA ASP A 62 -13.57 1.70 -12.02
C ASP A 62 -13.19 2.93 -12.85
N TRP A 63 -12.55 3.92 -12.24
CA TRP A 63 -12.09 5.08 -13.00
C TRP A 63 -10.98 4.72 -14.00
N TYR A 64 -10.04 3.87 -13.58
CA TYR A 64 -8.91 3.44 -14.40
C TYR A 64 -9.34 2.71 -15.68
N THR A 65 -10.44 1.95 -15.66
CA THR A 65 -10.95 1.31 -16.88
C THR A 65 -11.45 2.31 -17.91
N HIS A 66 -11.85 3.51 -17.49
CA HIS A 66 -12.31 4.57 -18.37
C HIS A 66 -11.17 5.49 -18.81
N ASN A 67 -10.27 5.85 -17.88
CA ASN A 67 -9.13 6.71 -18.17
C ASN A 67 -7.92 6.33 -17.29
N SER A 68 -6.81 5.95 -17.92
CA SER A 68 -5.57 5.59 -17.20
C SER A 68 -4.68 6.79 -16.84
N TYR A 69 -5.02 8.00 -17.31
CA TYR A 69 -4.23 9.22 -17.18
C TYR A 69 -5.10 10.42 -16.75
N PRO A 70 -5.50 10.49 -15.47
CA PRO A 70 -6.29 11.61 -14.97
C PRO A 70 -5.51 12.93 -15.01
N SER A 71 -6.21 13.98 -15.45
CA SER A 71 -5.78 15.38 -15.36
C SER A 71 -5.63 15.83 -13.90
N PRO A 72 -4.95 16.96 -13.64
CA PRO A 72 -4.83 17.50 -12.28
C PRO A 72 -6.17 17.76 -11.59
N ARG A 73 -7.21 18.13 -12.36
CA ARG A 73 -8.56 18.37 -11.84
C ARG A 73 -9.22 17.05 -11.44
N GLU A 74 -9.23 16.05 -12.33
CA GLU A 74 -9.82 14.74 -12.06
C GLU A 74 -9.13 14.05 -10.87
N LYS A 75 -7.81 14.24 -10.70
CA LYS A 75 -7.11 13.73 -9.51
C LYS A 75 -7.60 14.35 -8.20
N ARG A 76 -8.04 15.61 -8.21
CA ARG A 76 -8.63 16.27 -7.02
C ARG A 76 -10.02 15.71 -6.76
N GLU A 77 -10.85 15.58 -7.79
CA GLU A 77 -12.19 14.99 -7.68
C GLU A 77 -12.12 13.55 -7.14
N LEU A 78 -11.15 12.75 -7.61
CA LEU A 78 -10.88 11.41 -7.08
C LEU A 78 -10.37 11.42 -5.63
N ALA A 79 -9.51 12.37 -5.27
CA ALA A 79 -9.02 12.53 -3.91
C ALA A 79 -10.20 12.80 -2.95
N ASP A 80 -11.09 13.71 -3.32
CA ASP A 80 -12.28 14.07 -2.55
C ASP A 80 -13.25 12.89 -2.43
N ALA A 81 -13.52 12.19 -3.54
CA ALA A 81 -14.43 11.03 -3.56
C ALA A 81 -13.91 9.82 -2.76
N THR A 82 -12.59 9.65 -2.70
CA THR A 82 -11.96 8.47 -2.07
C THR A 82 -11.44 8.74 -0.66
N GLY A 83 -11.43 10.00 -0.21
CA GLY A 83 -10.82 10.43 1.05
C GLY A 83 -9.29 10.29 1.07
N LEU A 84 -8.66 10.30 -0.12
CA LEU A 84 -7.22 10.18 -0.30
C LEU A 84 -6.60 11.53 -0.62
N THR A 85 -5.29 11.65 -0.43
CA THR A 85 -4.55 12.81 -0.93
C THR A 85 -4.35 12.71 -2.45
N THR A 86 -4.24 13.87 -3.11
CA THR A 86 -3.96 13.95 -4.56
C THR A 86 -2.66 13.22 -4.94
N THR A 87 -1.68 13.21 -4.04
CA THR A 87 -0.41 12.46 -4.19
C THR A 87 -0.64 10.95 -4.13
N GLN A 88 -1.46 10.46 -3.20
CA GLN A 88 -1.82 9.04 -3.11
C GLN A 88 -2.55 8.57 -4.37
N VAL A 89 -3.51 9.35 -4.87
CA VAL A 89 -4.19 9.09 -6.15
C VAL A 89 -3.15 9.05 -7.28
N SER A 90 -2.29 10.07 -7.40
CA SER A 90 -1.25 10.12 -8.43
C SER A 90 -0.33 8.90 -8.43
N ASN A 91 0.12 8.49 -7.24
CA ASN A 91 0.98 7.32 -7.07
C ASN A 91 0.26 6.02 -7.41
N TRP A 92 -1.03 5.90 -7.07
CA TRP A 92 -1.82 4.73 -7.41
C TRP A 92 -1.91 4.52 -8.92
N PHE A 93 -2.23 5.57 -9.68
CA PHE A 93 -2.30 5.51 -11.15
C PHE A 93 -0.94 5.19 -11.76
N LYS A 94 0.15 5.81 -11.26
CA LYS A 94 1.52 5.49 -11.69
C LYS A 94 1.85 4.02 -11.46
N ASN A 95 1.59 3.50 -10.25
CA ASN A 95 1.90 2.13 -9.88
C ASN A 95 1.01 1.10 -10.60
N ARG A 96 -0.23 1.47 -10.94
CA ARG A 96 -1.12 0.60 -11.74
C ARG A 96 -0.57 0.42 -13.16
N ARG A 97 -0.22 1.52 -13.85
CA ARG A 97 0.40 1.46 -15.18
C ARG A 97 1.76 0.74 -15.20
N GLN A 98 2.52 0.82 -14.11
CA GLN A 98 3.76 0.04 -13.99
C GLN A 98 3.49 -1.47 -13.88
N ARG A 99 2.44 -1.87 -13.15
CA ARG A 99 2.05 -3.27 -13.04
C ARG A 99 1.51 -3.82 -14.35
N ASP A 100 0.75 -3.04 -15.10
CA ASP A 100 0.19 -3.48 -16.39
C ASP A 100 1.32 -3.73 -17.40
N ARG A 101 2.28 -2.81 -17.53
CA ARG A 101 3.48 -3.02 -18.37
C ARG A 101 4.34 -4.20 -17.93
N ALA A 102 4.46 -4.43 -16.62
CA ALA A 102 5.20 -5.58 -16.10
C ALA A 102 4.49 -6.91 -16.44
N ALA A 103 3.15 -6.94 -16.38
CA ALA A 103 2.35 -8.10 -16.75
C ALA A 103 2.44 -8.39 -18.26
N GLU A 104 2.38 -7.36 -19.11
CA GLU A 104 2.57 -7.49 -20.57
C GLU A 104 3.98 -8.04 -20.90
N ALA A 105 5.02 -7.54 -20.23
CA ALA A 105 6.39 -8.03 -20.44
C ALA A 105 6.57 -9.49 -20.02
N THR A 106 5.93 -9.92 -18.92
CA THR A 106 5.97 -11.33 -18.51
C THR A 106 5.20 -12.25 -19.43
N ASP A 107 4.09 -11.78 -20.00
CA ASP A 107 3.25 -12.57 -20.92
C ASP A 107 3.93 -12.75 -22.28
N SER A 108 4.58 -11.70 -22.81
CA SER A 108 5.44 -11.78 -24.00
C SER A 108 6.57 -12.78 -23.79
N ALA A 109 7.28 -12.69 -22.65
CA ALA A 109 8.38 -13.60 -22.35
C ALA A 109 7.92 -15.06 -22.18
N PHE A 110 6.69 -15.31 -21.76
CA PHE A 110 6.12 -16.65 -21.68
C PHE A 110 5.76 -17.20 -23.07
N ASN A 111 5.20 -16.35 -23.94
CA ASN A 111 4.84 -16.72 -25.31
C ASN A 111 6.06 -16.92 -26.23
N ASP A 112 7.21 -16.31 -25.92
CA ASP A 112 8.46 -16.51 -26.67
C ASP A 112 9.22 -17.81 -26.28
N ILE A 113 8.79 -18.50 -25.22
CA ILE A 113 9.44 -19.71 -24.68
C ILE A 113 8.71 -21.01 -25.12
N TRP A 114 7.61 -20.90 -25.87
CA TRP A 114 6.87 -22.01 -26.49
C TRP A 114 6.69 -21.80 -27.99
#